data_AF-A0A6L2PHG9-F1
#
_entry.id   AF-A0A6L2PHG9-F1
#
_cell.length_a   1.000
_cell.length_b   1.000
_cell.length_c   1.000
_cell.angle_alpha   90.00
_cell.angle_beta   90.00
_cell.angle_gamma   90.00
#
_symmetry.space_group_name_H-M   'P 1'
#
loop_
_entity.id
_entity.type
_entity.pdbx_description
1 polymer ?
#
loop_
_entity_poly.entity_id
_entity_poly.type
_entity_poly.pdbx_seq_one_letter_code
_entity_poly.pdbx_strand_id
1 'polypeptide(L)'
;MVQWGYSSRLYQPHEMQLSGLALVVLGAVLLTDVPRVLLSRLLGSNHMSSQPLFYYIALGLMGMGLAVCATCVLGFWAVCLDTHCLLALLLFLLVVMLLSESSLGVLAVICPEYLGVTVTKTQLAESLQRTYGVPGKEQFTAAIDLAQTIFQCCGISGGADYDVSWWRLRELGQADLFVPRSCCFLSDAADDSEAFLDPHPLNMSLCQSVDQDLYQMARHTETVTTDNPAIDHLQGCFLQLEEWFRYHTTLFLAIGSGLVLVELSVLLSAILVCLQLPKDQTYTSESRDPVFKSA
;
A
#
# COMPACT_ATOMS: atom_id res chain seq x y z
N MET A 1 -27.30 -33.42 23.72
CA MET A 1 -26.51 -32.92 24.86
C MET A 1 -25.03 -33.16 24.53
N VAL A 2 -24.48 -32.36 23.62
CA VAL A 2 -23.03 -32.30 23.40
C VAL A 2 -22.50 -31.34 24.46
N GLN A 3 -21.55 -31.81 25.26
CA GLN A 3 -20.93 -31.04 26.32
C GLN A 3 -20.30 -29.75 25.77
N TRP A 4 -21.00 -28.64 25.97
CA TRP A 4 -20.46 -27.27 25.96
C TRP A 4 -19.58 -26.97 27.19
N GLY A 5 -18.93 -27.99 27.74
CA GLY A 5 -18.20 -27.90 29.00
C GLY A 5 -16.77 -28.39 28.82
N TYR A 6 -15.92 -27.59 28.15
CA TYR A 6 -14.47 -27.46 28.40
C TYR A 6 -13.73 -26.62 27.32
N SER A 7 -14.28 -25.51 26.80
CA SER A 7 -13.42 -24.51 26.11
C SER A 7 -14.00 -23.09 26.02
N SER A 8 -14.86 -22.71 26.96
CA SER A 8 -15.31 -21.32 27.12
C SER A 8 -14.25 -20.39 27.73
N ARG A 9 -13.02 -20.88 27.95
CA ARG A 9 -11.89 -20.13 28.50
C ARG A 9 -10.79 -19.78 27.48
N LEU A 10 -10.96 -20.17 26.21
CA LEU A 10 -10.00 -19.91 25.14
C LEU A 10 -10.51 -18.99 24.02
N TYR A 11 -11.81 -18.66 24.00
CA TYR A 11 -12.34 -17.62 23.11
C TYR A 11 -12.47 -16.32 23.88
N GLN A 12 -11.32 -15.73 24.19
CA GLN A 12 -11.27 -14.52 25.00
C GLN A 12 -11.35 -13.33 24.02
N PRO A 13 -12.50 -12.63 23.92
CA PRO A 13 -12.82 -11.69 22.83
C PRO A 13 -11.80 -10.57 22.64
N HIS A 14 -11.00 -10.30 23.68
CA HIS A 14 -9.92 -9.34 23.65
C HIS A 14 -8.82 -9.66 22.62
N GLU A 15 -8.50 -10.93 22.32
CA GLU A 15 -7.36 -11.24 21.42
C GLU A 15 -7.71 -10.98 19.95
N MET A 16 -8.95 -11.26 19.55
CA MET A 16 -9.45 -10.99 18.18
C MET A 16 -9.72 -9.50 17.95
N GLN A 17 -10.12 -8.76 18.99
CA GLN A 17 -10.23 -7.30 18.91
C GLN A 17 -8.86 -6.62 18.79
N LEU A 18 -7.82 -7.20 19.40
CA LEU A 18 -6.45 -6.70 19.28
C LEU A 18 -5.93 -6.78 17.83
N SER A 19 -6.25 -7.83 17.07
CA SER A 19 -5.77 -7.96 15.69
C SER A 19 -6.41 -6.94 14.74
N GLY A 20 -7.71 -6.69 14.88
CA GLY A 20 -8.42 -5.64 14.12
C GLY A 20 -7.89 -4.24 14.44
N LEU A 21 -7.66 -3.93 15.72
CA LEU A 21 -7.03 -2.68 16.14
C LEU A 21 -5.60 -2.55 15.61
N ALA A 22 -4.81 -3.63 15.61
CA ALA A 22 -3.47 -3.63 15.06
C ALA A 22 -3.46 -3.30 13.55
N LEU A 23 -4.44 -3.81 12.77
CA LEU A 23 -4.59 -3.47 11.36
C LEU A 23 -4.95 -1.99 11.14
N VAL A 24 -5.85 -1.44 11.97
CA VAL A 24 -6.19 -0.01 11.91
C VAL A 24 -4.99 0.87 12.26
N VAL A 25 -4.25 0.51 13.31
CA VAL A 25 -3.02 1.23 13.70
C VAL A 25 -1.96 1.11 12.61
N LEU A 26 -1.77 -0.07 12.01
CA LEU A 26 -0.83 -0.25 10.89
C LEU A 26 -1.24 0.61 9.69
N GLY A 27 -2.52 0.67 9.34
CA GLY A 27 -3.04 1.56 8.30
C GLY A 27 -2.79 3.04 8.59
N ALA A 28 -2.98 3.46 9.84
CA ALA A 28 -2.68 4.83 10.29
C ALA A 28 -1.18 5.14 10.25
N VAL A 29 -0.32 4.20 10.67
CA VAL A 29 1.14 4.35 10.60
C VAL A 29 1.60 4.47 9.15
N LEU A 30 1.06 3.66 8.23
CA LEU A 30 1.35 3.76 6.80
C LEU A 30 0.92 5.11 6.20
N LEU A 31 -0.14 5.75 6.71
CA LEU A 31 -0.52 7.11 6.32
C LEU A 31 0.46 8.17 6.84
N THR A 32 1.07 7.94 8.01
CA THR A 32 2.07 8.84 8.59
C THR A 32 3.46 8.65 8.00
N ASP A 33 3.72 7.53 7.32
CA ASP A 33 4.97 7.28 6.59
C ASP A 33 5.04 8.13 5.29
N VAL A 34 5.32 9.42 5.47
CA VAL A 34 5.57 10.40 4.41
C VAL A 34 6.45 9.84 3.28
N PRO A 35 7.62 9.19 3.54
CA PRO A 35 8.49 8.77 2.45
C PRO A 35 7.84 7.72 1.54
N ARG A 36 7.08 6.77 2.11
CA ARG A 36 6.40 5.72 1.33
C ARG A 36 5.26 6.30 0.51
N VAL A 37 4.48 7.20 1.11
CA VAL A 37 3.39 7.91 0.42
C VAL A 37 3.96 8.77 -0.72
N LEU A 38 5.11 9.41 -0.50
CA LEU A 38 5.73 10.28 -1.48
C LEU A 38 6.30 9.48 -2.67
N LEU A 39 7.03 8.39 -2.42
CA LEU A 39 7.49 7.48 -3.48
C LEU A 39 6.31 6.97 -4.33
N SER A 40 5.20 6.60 -3.70
CA SER A 40 4.02 6.10 -4.42
C SER A 40 3.42 7.08 -5.43
N ARG A 41 3.67 8.38 -5.31
CA ARG A 41 3.21 9.38 -6.29
C ARG A 41 3.87 9.20 -7.66
N LEU A 42 5.05 8.57 -7.71
CA LEU A 42 5.76 8.28 -8.95
C LEU A 42 5.02 7.22 -9.81
N LEU A 43 4.21 6.38 -9.18
CA LEU A 43 3.37 5.37 -9.86
C LEU A 43 2.13 5.96 -10.56
N GLY A 44 1.67 7.13 -10.11
CA GLY A 44 0.39 7.73 -10.52
C GLY A 44 0.44 8.62 -11.77
N SER A 45 1.49 8.57 -12.57
CA SER A 45 1.65 9.51 -13.71
C SER A 45 0.66 9.25 -14.87
N ASN A 46 -0.04 8.12 -14.86
CA ASN A 46 -1.03 7.80 -15.89
C ASN A 46 -2.39 8.41 -15.54
N HIS A 47 -2.90 9.20 -16.49
CA HIS A 47 -4.20 9.88 -16.71
C HIS A 47 -5.47 9.62 -15.85
N MET A 48 -5.51 8.71 -14.88
CA MET A 48 -6.74 8.27 -14.19
C MET A 48 -6.91 8.70 -12.73
N SER A 49 -5.91 9.26 -12.02
CA SER A 49 -6.19 9.80 -10.68
C SER A 49 -5.18 10.85 -10.20
N SER A 50 -5.70 11.95 -9.68
CA SER A 50 -4.93 13.07 -9.11
C SER A 50 -4.32 12.77 -7.73
N GLN A 51 -4.56 11.58 -7.15
CA GLN A 51 -4.16 11.20 -5.79
C GLN A 51 -3.27 9.94 -5.76
N PRO A 52 -2.31 9.82 -4.81
CA PRO A 52 -1.39 8.68 -4.72
C PRO A 52 -2.12 7.36 -4.48
N LEU A 53 -1.74 6.31 -5.21
CA LEU A 53 -2.31 4.96 -5.07
C LEU A 53 -2.20 4.41 -3.64
N PHE A 54 -1.05 4.62 -2.99
CA PHE A 54 -0.85 4.14 -1.62
C PHE A 54 -1.74 4.84 -0.61
N TYR A 55 -2.21 6.06 -0.88
CA TYR A 55 -3.19 6.71 0.00
C TYR A 55 -4.53 5.97 -0.01
N TYR A 56 -5.00 5.53 -1.19
CA TYR A 56 -6.18 4.69 -1.28
C TYR A 56 -5.97 3.31 -0.68
N ILE A 57 -4.78 2.71 -0.85
CA ILE A 57 -4.43 1.43 -0.23
C ILE A 57 -4.44 1.55 1.30
N ALA A 58 -3.85 2.62 1.85
CA ALA A 58 -3.81 2.86 3.29
C ALA A 58 -5.20 3.16 3.87
N LEU A 59 -6.03 3.94 3.16
CA LEU A 59 -7.43 4.14 3.51
C LEU A 59 -8.24 2.83 3.45
N GLY A 60 -7.98 2.01 2.43
CA GLY A 60 -8.55 0.68 2.26
C GLY A 60 -8.18 -0.25 3.42
N LEU A 61 -6.90 -0.30 3.80
CA LEU A 61 -6.40 -1.04 4.96
C LEU A 61 -7.08 -0.60 6.26
N MET A 62 -7.23 0.72 6.46
CA MET A 62 -7.94 1.26 7.62
C MET A 62 -9.43 0.87 7.62
N GLY A 63 -10.10 0.98 6.47
CA GLY A 63 -11.49 0.57 6.30
C GLY A 63 -11.70 -0.94 6.53
N MET A 64 -10.80 -1.77 6.00
CA MET A 64 -10.78 -3.22 6.22
C MET A 64 -10.61 -3.55 7.71
N GLY A 65 -9.66 -2.89 8.39
CA GLY A 65 -9.45 -3.08 9.83
C GLY A 65 -10.70 -2.75 10.65
N LEU A 66 -11.41 -1.66 10.31
CA LEU A 66 -12.69 -1.31 10.94
C LEU A 66 -13.78 -2.34 10.65
N ALA A 67 -13.86 -2.85 9.42
CA ALA A 67 -14.80 -3.90 9.04
C ALA A 67 -14.54 -5.19 9.85
N VAL A 68 -13.28 -5.60 10.01
CA VAL A 68 -12.88 -6.73 10.85
C VAL A 68 -13.29 -6.52 12.31
N CYS A 69 -13.05 -5.33 12.88
CA CYS A 69 -13.51 -5.02 14.22
C CYS A 69 -15.04 -5.13 14.35
N ALA A 70 -15.79 -4.64 13.36
CA ALA A 70 -17.26 -4.72 13.35
C ALA A 70 -17.75 -6.18 13.27
N THR A 71 -17.16 -7.01 12.40
CA THR A 71 -17.52 -8.43 12.31
C THR A 71 -17.19 -9.20 13.59
N CYS A 72 -16.12 -8.84 14.30
CA CYS A 72 -15.82 -9.40 15.63
C CYS A 72 -16.88 -9.05 16.68
N VAL A 73 -17.32 -7.78 16.75
CA VAL A 73 -18.37 -7.36 17.70
C VAL A 73 -19.70 -8.03 17.38
N LEU A 74 -20.08 -8.07 16.10
CA LEU A 74 -21.30 -8.74 15.65
C LEU A 74 -21.24 -10.25 15.91
N GLY A 75 -20.07 -10.88 15.71
CA GLY A 75 -19.84 -12.28 16.03
C GLY A 75 -20.03 -12.57 17.52
N PHE A 76 -19.50 -11.71 18.39
CA PHE A 76 -19.71 -11.81 19.84
C PHE A 76 -21.20 -11.70 20.21
N TRP A 77 -21.90 -10.70 19.67
CA TRP A 77 -23.34 -10.54 19.90
C TRP A 77 -24.17 -11.70 19.34
N ALA A 78 -23.81 -12.24 18.18
CA ALA A 78 -24.48 -13.40 17.60
C ALA A 78 -24.42 -14.62 18.52
N VAL A 79 -23.28 -14.84 19.19
CA VAL A 79 -23.11 -15.93 20.17
C VAL A 79 -23.91 -15.66 21.46
N CYS A 80 -23.94 -14.41 21.95
CA CYS A 80 -24.62 -14.08 23.20
C CYS A 80 -26.15 -14.04 23.08
N LEU A 81 -26.68 -13.61 21.93
CA LEU A 81 -28.12 -13.36 21.76
C LEU A 81 -28.86 -14.53 21.09
N ASP A 82 -28.13 -15.53 20.57
CA ASP A 82 -28.66 -16.74 19.90
C ASP A 82 -29.73 -16.44 18.82
N THR A 83 -29.63 -15.27 18.19
CA THR A 83 -30.58 -14.86 17.14
C THR A 83 -30.08 -15.28 15.76
N HIS A 84 -30.90 -16.03 15.02
CA HIS A 84 -30.59 -16.44 13.65
C HIS A 84 -30.32 -15.27 12.69
N CYS A 85 -30.92 -14.09 12.93
CA CYS A 85 -30.73 -12.91 12.09
C CYS A 85 -29.30 -12.35 12.18
N LEU A 86 -28.72 -12.25 13.39
CA LEU A 86 -27.34 -11.78 13.58
C LEU A 86 -26.32 -12.74 12.96
N LEU A 87 -26.57 -14.05 13.07
CA LEU A 87 -25.73 -15.07 12.44
C LEU A 87 -25.79 -15.01 10.91
N ALA A 88 -26.98 -14.82 10.33
CA ALA A 88 -27.14 -14.62 8.89
C ALA A 88 -26.45 -13.34 8.40
N LEU A 89 -26.54 -12.24 9.17
CA LEU A 89 -25.83 -10.99 8.87
C LEU A 89 -24.31 -11.16 8.92
N LEU A 90 -23.78 -11.88 9.91
CA LEU A 90 -22.35 -12.18 10.01
C LEU A 90 -21.85 -12.97 8.80
N LEU A 91 -22.56 -14.04 8.42
CA LEU A 91 -22.22 -14.84 7.24
C LEU A 91 -22.27 -14.01 5.95
N PHE A 92 -23.30 -13.17 5.80
CA PHE A 92 -23.41 -12.27 4.66
C PHE A 92 -22.22 -11.30 4.58
N LEU A 93 -21.84 -10.67 5.70
CA LEU A 93 -20.70 -9.76 5.75
C LEU A 93 -19.37 -10.46 5.41
N LEU A 94 -19.14 -11.67 5.95
CA LEU A 94 -17.94 -12.46 5.64
C LEU A 94 -17.86 -12.83 4.15
N VAL A 95 -18.98 -13.20 3.53
CA VAL A 95 -19.02 -13.47 2.08
C VAL A 95 -18.70 -12.21 1.27
N VAL A 96 -19.26 -11.06 1.64
CA VAL A 96 -19.00 -9.80 0.95
C VAL A 96 -17.52 -9.41 1.04
N MET A 97 -16.91 -9.53 2.22
CA MET A 97 -15.48 -9.28 2.43
C MET A 97 -14.63 -10.20 1.54
N LEU A 98 -14.88 -11.50 1.59
CA LEU A 98 -14.17 -12.50 0.80
C LEU A 98 -14.24 -12.23 -0.71
N LEU A 99 -15.44 -11.91 -1.23
CA LEU A 99 -15.64 -11.60 -2.63
C LEU A 99 -14.92 -10.31 -3.04
N SER A 100 -14.92 -9.30 -2.16
CA SER A 100 -14.24 -8.03 -2.40
C SER A 100 -12.72 -8.19 -2.45
N GLU A 101 -12.14 -8.92 -1.47
CA GLU A 101 -10.70 -9.18 -1.41
C GLU A 101 -10.23 -10.05 -2.57
N SER A 102 -10.99 -11.11 -2.88
CA SER A 102 -10.69 -11.99 -4.03
C SER A 102 -10.74 -11.22 -5.35
N SER A 103 -11.74 -10.36 -5.53
CA SER A 103 -11.88 -9.55 -6.74
C SER A 103 -10.73 -8.55 -6.89
N LEU A 104 -10.31 -7.90 -5.80
CA LEU A 104 -9.18 -6.98 -5.81
C LEU A 104 -7.85 -7.70 -6.06
N GLY A 105 -7.64 -8.86 -5.43
CA GLY A 105 -6.46 -9.70 -5.64
C GLY A 105 -6.34 -10.19 -7.09
N VAL A 106 -7.44 -10.65 -7.68
CA VAL A 106 -7.48 -11.05 -9.10
C VAL A 106 -7.19 -9.87 -10.02
N LEU A 107 -7.79 -8.71 -9.76
CA LEU A 107 -7.53 -7.49 -10.54
C LEU A 107 -6.05 -7.08 -10.45
N ALA A 108 -5.43 -7.21 -9.27
CA ALA A 108 -4.03 -6.87 -9.07
C ALA A 108 -3.05 -7.77 -9.81
N VAL A 109 -3.38 -9.05 -9.98
CA VAL A 109 -2.54 -10.01 -10.70
C VAL A 109 -2.72 -9.92 -12.22
N ILE A 110 -3.96 -9.77 -12.69
CA ILE A 110 -4.26 -9.80 -14.14
C ILE A 110 -4.04 -8.44 -14.78
N CYS A 111 -4.39 -7.36 -14.08
CA CYS A 111 -4.48 -6.01 -14.61
C CYS A 111 -3.67 -5.01 -13.74
N PRO A 112 -2.35 -5.22 -13.54
CA PRO A 112 -1.55 -4.34 -12.68
C PRO A 112 -1.44 -2.91 -13.23
N GLU A 113 -1.62 -2.73 -14.54
CA GLU A 113 -1.65 -1.42 -15.21
C GLU A 113 -2.82 -0.54 -14.73
N TYR A 114 -3.99 -1.14 -14.47
CA TYR A 114 -5.17 -0.41 -13.98
C TYR A 114 -5.01 0.06 -12.54
N LEU A 115 -4.19 -0.65 -11.76
CA LEU A 115 -3.80 -0.24 -10.41
C LEU A 115 -2.59 0.69 -10.41
N GLY A 116 -2.07 1.08 -11.59
CA GLY A 116 -0.88 1.92 -11.74
C GLY A 116 0.38 1.33 -11.09
N VAL A 117 0.43 0.01 -10.90
CA VAL A 117 1.58 -0.68 -10.30
C VAL A 117 2.72 -0.81 -11.31
N THR A 118 2.40 -0.80 -12.60
CA THR A 118 3.38 -0.85 -13.68
C THR A 118 3.69 0.54 -14.20
N VAL A 119 4.94 0.95 -14.06
CA VAL A 119 5.46 2.17 -14.69
C VAL A 119 6.61 1.80 -15.60
N THR A 120 6.53 2.24 -16.85
CA THR A 120 7.63 2.07 -17.79
C THR A 120 8.67 3.17 -17.56
N LYS A 121 9.96 2.81 -17.65
CA LYS A 121 11.10 3.74 -17.55
C LYS A 121 10.91 5.02 -18.36
N THR A 122 10.45 4.89 -19.61
CA THR A 122 10.23 6.02 -20.53
C THR A 122 9.13 6.96 -20.07
N GLN A 123 8.01 6.43 -19.58
CA GLN A 123 6.89 7.24 -19.09
C GLN A 123 7.31 8.04 -17.85
N LEU A 124 8.06 7.42 -16.94
CA LEU A 124 8.52 8.09 -15.74
C LEU A 124 9.57 9.17 -16.05
N ALA A 125 10.49 8.90 -16.99
CA ALA A 125 11.46 9.89 -17.45
C ALA A 125 10.78 11.10 -18.13
N GLU A 126 9.79 10.85 -18.99
CA GLU A 126 8.99 11.92 -19.63
C GLU A 126 8.20 12.74 -18.58
N SER A 127 7.68 12.06 -17.57
CA SER A 127 6.98 12.70 -16.45
C SER A 127 7.91 13.59 -15.62
N LEU A 128 9.14 13.11 -15.35
CA LEU A 128 10.19 13.90 -14.72
C LEU A 128 10.49 15.15 -15.54
N GLN A 129 10.74 14.99 -16.83
CA GLN A 129 11.08 16.10 -17.72
C GLN A 129 10.01 17.19 -17.77
N ARG A 130 8.72 16.84 -17.68
CA ARG A 130 7.61 17.82 -17.74
C ARG A 130 7.21 18.41 -16.40
N THR A 131 7.44 17.70 -15.30
CA THR A 131 6.76 17.96 -14.02
C THR A 131 7.72 18.36 -12.90
N TYR A 132 8.98 17.92 -12.98
CA TYR A 132 9.99 18.23 -11.98
C TYR A 132 10.22 19.75 -11.91
N GLY A 133 10.22 20.32 -10.70
CA GLY A 133 10.45 21.75 -10.44
C GLY A 133 9.38 22.71 -10.98
N VAL A 134 8.25 22.20 -11.50
CA VAL A 134 7.16 23.03 -12.01
C VAL A 134 6.26 23.51 -10.86
N PRO A 135 5.90 24.80 -10.79
CA PRO A 135 5.01 25.31 -9.75
C PRO A 135 3.66 24.59 -9.75
N GLY A 136 3.17 24.22 -8.56
CA GLY A 136 1.97 23.39 -8.38
C GLY A 136 2.22 21.88 -8.49
N LYS A 137 3.48 21.45 -8.70
CA LYS A 137 3.90 20.04 -8.75
C LYS A 137 5.04 19.72 -7.79
N GLU A 138 5.15 20.48 -6.70
CA GLU A 138 6.17 20.36 -5.66
C GLU A 138 6.23 18.95 -5.05
N GLN A 139 5.07 18.33 -4.84
CA GLN A 139 4.96 16.96 -4.31
C GLN A 139 5.62 15.90 -5.21
N PHE A 140 5.59 16.12 -6.52
CA PHE A 140 6.29 15.23 -7.46
C PHE A 140 7.80 15.47 -7.43
N THR A 141 8.21 16.74 -7.30
CA THR A 141 9.62 17.13 -7.17
C THR A 141 10.24 16.50 -5.92
N ALA A 142 9.57 16.66 -4.77
CA ALA A 142 9.99 16.06 -3.51
C ALA A 142 10.04 14.52 -3.57
N ALA A 143 9.15 13.87 -4.32
CA ALA A 143 9.18 12.41 -4.51
C ALA A 143 10.41 11.94 -5.29
N ILE A 144 10.80 12.69 -6.33
CA ILE A 144 12.02 12.42 -7.08
C ILE A 144 13.24 12.68 -6.19
N ASP A 145 13.28 13.80 -5.47
CA ASP A 145 14.40 14.13 -4.58
C ASP A 145 14.58 13.06 -3.49
N LEU A 146 13.49 12.61 -2.88
CA LEU A 146 13.50 11.52 -1.91
C LEU A 146 14.00 10.20 -2.50
N ALA A 147 13.55 9.85 -3.71
CA ALA A 147 14.02 8.63 -4.39
C ALA A 147 15.53 8.71 -4.65
N GLN A 148 16.04 9.87 -5.05
CA GLN A 148 17.46 10.11 -5.30
C GLN A 148 18.30 10.00 -4.02
N THR A 149 17.80 10.54 -2.91
CA THR A 149 18.51 10.45 -1.62
C THR A 149 18.47 9.05 -1.02
N ILE A 150 17.33 8.35 -1.06
CA ILE A 150 17.17 7.01 -0.46
C ILE A 150 17.94 5.96 -1.27
N PHE A 151 17.76 5.95 -2.59
CA PHE A 151 18.36 4.94 -3.46
C PHE A 151 19.74 5.37 -3.98
N GLN A 152 20.24 6.55 -3.56
CA GLN A 152 21.55 7.06 -3.94
C GLN A 152 21.78 7.03 -5.46
N CYS A 153 20.77 7.49 -6.19
CA CYS A 153 20.70 7.49 -7.65
C CYS A 153 20.40 8.91 -8.19
N CYS A 154 20.48 9.11 -9.51
CA CYS A 154 20.20 10.40 -10.13
C CYS A 154 19.37 10.28 -11.41
N GLY A 155 18.23 10.98 -11.47
CA GLY A 155 17.27 10.90 -12.57
C GLY A 155 16.56 9.54 -12.63
N ILE A 156 15.73 9.31 -13.64
CA ILE A 156 15.05 8.02 -13.86
C ILE A 156 15.95 7.07 -14.64
N SER A 157 16.53 7.58 -15.73
CA SER A 157 17.50 6.94 -16.61
C SER A 157 18.91 7.49 -16.43
N GLY A 158 19.07 8.55 -15.65
CA GLY A 158 20.36 9.18 -15.37
C GLY A 158 20.23 10.69 -15.23
N GLY A 159 21.34 11.35 -14.86
CA GLY A 159 21.38 12.81 -14.74
C GLY A 159 21.03 13.57 -16.02
N ALA A 160 21.20 12.95 -17.19
CA ALA A 160 20.81 13.53 -18.48
C ALA A 160 19.29 13.74 -18.62
N ASP A 161 18.45 13.11 -17.78
CA ASP A 161 17.01 13.36 -17.80
C ASP A 161 16.67 14.83 -17.48
N TYR A 162 17.52 15.51 -16.73
CA TYR A 162 17.37 16.94 -16.44
C TYR A 162 17.72 17.83 -17.62
N ASP A 163 18.46 17.31 -18.61
CA ASP A 163 19.00 18.12 -19.68
C ASP A 163 17.91 18.75 -20.56
N VAL A 164 16.85 17.98 -20.78
CA VAL A 164 15.69 18.35 -21.60
C VAL A 164 14.45 18.64 -20.74
N SER A 165 14.63 18.73 -19.42
CA SER A 165 13.55 19.00 -18.48
C SER A 165 13.10 20.47 -18.54
N TRP A 166 11.82 20.71 -18.25
CA TRP A 166 11.27 22.05 -18.10
C TRP A 166 11.94 22.82 -16.96
N TRP A 167 12.36 22.11 -15.91
CA TRP A 167 13.12 22.69 -14.80
C TRP A 167 14.37 23.44 -15.28
N ARG A 168 15.14 22.82 -16.19
CA ARG A 168 16.33 23.44 -16.78
C ARG A 168 15.98 24.45 -17.87
N LEU A 169 15.13 24.05 -18.82
CA LEU A 169 14.82 24.87 -20.00
C LEU A 169 14.08 26.16 -19.69
N ARG A 170 13.35 26.23 -18.58
CA ARG A 170 12.61 27.42 -18.14
C ARG A 170 13.28 28.14 -16.97
N GLU A 171 14.50 27.75 -16.61
CA GLU A 171 15.25 28.32 -15.47
C GLU A 171 14.39 28.35 -14.19
N LEU A 172 13.59 27.30 -13.98
CA LEU A 172 12.80 27.14 -12.75
C LEU A 172 13.69 26.70 -11.58
N GLY A 173 14.82 26.06 -11.91
CA GLY A 173 15.94 25.89 -10.99
C GLY A 173 16.88 27.10 -10.97
N GLN A 174 17.95 27.01 -10.18
CA GLN A 174 19.04 27.98 -10.29
C GLN A 174 19.76 27.75 -11.64
N ALA A 175 20.09 28.83 -12.36
CA ALA A 175 20.64 28.77 -13.72
C ALA A 175 21.94 27.95 -13.84
N ASP A 176 22.70 27.83 -12.76
CA ASP A 176 24.00 27.14 -12.72
C ASP A 176 23.90 25.63 -12.39
N LEU A 177 22.69 25.08 -12.29
CA LEU A 177 22.48 23.68 -11.91
C LEU A 177 22.22 22.80 -13.15
N PHE A 178 23.09 21.81 -13.36
CA PHE A 178 22.91 20.76 -14.35
C PHE A 178 22.00 19.64 -13.84
N VAL A 179 22.11 19.34 -12.54
CA VAL A 179 21.28 18.36 -11.84
C VAL A 179 20.79 18.94 -10.51
N PRO A 180 19.69 18.43 -9.95
CA PRO A 180 19.26 18.78 -8.61
C PRO A 180 20.30 18.43 -7.54
N ARG A 181 20.23 19.13 -6.42
CA ARG A 181 21.13 18.89 -5.27
C ARG A 181 20.97 17.51 -4.66
N SER A 182 19.78 16.92 -4.74
CA SER A 182 19.46 15.54 -4.34
C SER A 182 20.22 14.48 -5.15
N CYS A 183 20.75 14.81 -6.34
CA CYS A 183 21.67 13.94 -7.08
C CYS A 183 23.10 13.94 -6.52
N CYS A 184 23.47 14.88 -5.64
CA CYS A 184 24.84 15.01 -5.15
C CYS A 184 25.05 14.20 -3.87
N PHE A 185 26.29 13.77 -3.62
CA PHE A 185 26.65 13.24 -2.31
C PHE A 185 26.47 14.30 -1.23
N LEU A 186 25.79 13.93 -0.17
CA LEU A 186 25.36 14.81 0.92
C LEU A 186 26.32 14.70 2.10
N SER A 187 26.53 15.81 2.83
CA SER A 187 27.32 15.83 4.07
C SER A 187 26.62 15.13 5.25
N ASP A 188 25.29 15.17 5.29
CA ASP A 188 24.48 14.84 6.47
C ASP A 188 23.50 13.67 6.24
N ALA A 189 23.61 12.93 5.13
CA ALA A 189 22.64 11.91 4.73
C ALA A 189 22.51 10.68 5.65
N ALA A 190 23.32 10.57 6.71
CA ALA A 190 23.29 9.43 7.61
C ALA A 190 22.34 9.59 8.82
N ASP A 191 21.90 10.82 9.16
CA ASP A 191 21.19 11.07 10.43
C ASP A 191 19.87 11.86 10.30
N ASP A 192 19.53 12.39 9.11
CA ASP A 192 18.31 13.19 8.91
C ASP A 192 17.35 12.56 7.89
N SER A 193 16.16 12.16 8.36
CA SER A 193 15.09 11.59 7.52
C SER A 193 14.51 12.59 6.52
N GLU A 194 14.77 13.89 6.71
CA GLU A 194 14.26 14.99 5.88
C GLU A 194 15.33 15.59 4.94
N ALA A 195 16.50 14.96 4.79
CA ALA A 195 17.60 15.45 3.96
C ALA A 195 17.22 15.67 2.47
N PHE A 196 16.11 15.10 2.00
CA PHE A 196 15.57 15.32 0.67
C PHE A 196 14.86 16.67 0.48
N LEU A 197 14.39 17.30 1.57
CA LEU A 197 13.71 18.61 1.51
C LEU A 197 14.72 19.75 1.40
N ASP A 198 15.88 19.63 2.05
CA ASP A 198 16.97 20.60 1.96
C ASP A 198 18.33 19.89 1.84
N PRO A 199 18.63 19.34 0.64
CA PRO A 199 19.88 18.62 0.40
C PRO A 199 21.09 19.56 0.45
N HIS A 200 22.06 19.20 1.31
CA HIS A 200 23.35 19.88 1.48
C HIS A 200 24.50 19.07 0.83
N PRO A 201 24.95 19.44 -0.39
CA PRO A 201 25.99 18.72 -1.10
C PRO A 201 27.37 18.92 -0.47
N LEU A 202 28.12 17.83 -0.35
CA LEU A 202 29.48 17.82 0.20
C LEU A 202 30.45 18.62 -0.69
N ASN A 203 30.30 18.51 -2.02
CA ASN A 203 31.01 19.35 -2.98
C ASN A 203 30.09 19.76 -4.14
N MET A 204 29.48 20.94 -3.99
CA MET A 204 28.53 21.46 -4.97
C MET A 204 29.16 21.72 -6.34
N SER A 205 30.33 22.35 -6.38
CA SER A 205 31.02 22.66 -7.65
C SER A 205 31.37 21.42 -8.46
N LEU A 206 31.75 20.34 -7.77
CA LEU A 206 32.17 19.09 -8.38
C LEU A 206 30.96 18.30 -8.89
N CYS A 207 29.86 18.28 -8.12
CA CYS A 207 28.61 17.63 -8.56
C CYS A 207 28.00 18.29 -9.81
N GLN A 208 28.15 19.61 -9.92
CA GLN A 208 27.66 20.42 -11.04
C GLN A 208 28.67 20.57 -12.18
N SER A 209 29.81 19.88 -12.14
CA SER A 209 30.78 19.97 -13.24
C SER A 209 30.23 19.31 -14.51
N VAL A 210 30.64 19.83 -15.66
CA VAL A 210 30.36 19.22 -16.98
C VAL A 210 31.31 18.04 -17.25
N ASP A 211 32.53 18.10 -16.69
CA ASP A 211 33.53 17.04 -16.85
C ASP A 211 33.09 15.74 -16.17
N GLN A 212 33.11 14.66 -16.95
CA GLN A 212 32.64 13.34 -16.52
C GLN A 212 33.38 12.78 -15.33
N ASP A 213 34.70 12.80 -15.37
CA ASP A 213 35.53 12.29 -14.28
C ASP A 213 35.33 13.09 -12.99
N LEU A 214 34.98 14.37 -13.12
CA LEU A 214 34.75 15.25 -11.98
C LEU A 214 33.38 15.05 -11.35
N TYR A 215 32.30 14.98 -12.14
CA TYR A 215 30.97 14.84 -11.55
C TYR A 215 30.74 13.43 -10.99
N GLN A 216 31.37 12.39 -11.55
CA GLN A 216 31.19 11.01 -11.09
C GLN A 216 31.66 10.78 -9.65
N MET A 217 32.62 11.57 -9.16
CA MET A 217 33.09 11.49 -7.77
C MET A 217 32.24 12.30 -6.77
N ALA A 218 31.25 13.04 -7.25
CA ALA A 218 30.40 13.91 -6.41
C ALA A 218 28.89 13.71 -6.63
N ARG A 219 28.50 12.90 -7.63
CA ARG A 219 27.11 12.59 -7.99
C ARG A 219 26.81 11.13 -7.69
N HIS A 220 25.58 10.89 -7.27
CA HIS A 220 24.93 9.59 -7.26
C HIS A 220 24.86 9.02 -8.69
N THR A 221 25.89 8.31 -9.08
CA THR A 221 25.99 7.55 -10.33
C THR A 221 26.34 6.14 -9.95
N GLU A 222 25.34 5.28 -9.79
CA GLU A 222 25.60 3.87 -9.53
C GLU A 222 26.08 3.22 -10.83
N THR A 223 27.40 3.16 -11.00
CA THR A 223 28.02 2.03 -11.70
C THR A 223 27.79 0.81 -10.83
N VAL A 224 26.67 0.11 -11.04
CA VAL A 224 26.56 -1.26 -10.55
C VAL A 224 27.49 -2.09 -11.42
N THR A 225 28.76 -2.24 -11.02
CA THR A 225 29.66 -3.23 -11.62
C THR A 225 29.13 -4.59 -11.22
N THR A 226 28.36 -5.22 -12.10
CA THR A 226 28.06 -6.65 -11.99
C THR A 226 29.12 -7.41 -12.79
N ASP A 227 29.40 -8.67 -12.45
CA ASP A 227 30.28 -9.54 -13.26
C ASP A 227 29.72 -9.84 -14.68
N ASN A 228 28.68 -9.11 -15.11
CA ASN A 228 27.98 -9.26 -16.37
C ASN A 228 27.95 -7.90 -17.13
N PRO A 229 28.83 -7.69 -18.13
CA PRO A 229 28.96 -6.42 -18.85
C PRO A 229 27.73 -6.01 -19.67
N ALA A 230 26.70 -6.87 -19.76
CA ALA A 230 25.40 -6.53 -20.34
C ALA A 230 24.49 -5.73 -19.38
N ILE A 231 24.81 -5.65 -18.08
CA ILE A 231 24.01 -5.01 -17.03
C ILE A 231 24.64 -3.69 -16.54
N ASP A 232 25.93 -3.45 -16.79
CA ASP A 232 26.72 -2.27 -16.37
C ASP A 232 26.21 -0.89 -16.87
N HIS A 233 25.12 -0.83 -17.64
CA HIS A 233 24.56 0.41 -18.20
C HIS A 233 23.35 0.98 -17.45
N LEU A 234 23.07 0.56 -16.22
CA LEU A 234 21.87 1.03 -15.53
C LEU A 234 22.09 2.34 -14.77
N GLN A 235 22.17 3.42 -15.54
CA GLN A 235 22.04 4.77 -15.02
C GLN A 235 20.58 5.06 -14.64
N GLY A 236 20.39 5.68 -13.46
CA GLY A 236 19.14 6.23 -12.96
C GLY A 236 18.41 5.40 -11.88
N CYS A 237 17.40 6.01 -11.27
CA CYS A 237 16.64 5.46 -10.14
C CYS A 237 15.61 4.39 -10.51
N PHE A 238 15.35 4.16 -11.81
CA PHE A 238 14.22 3.34 -12.24
C PHE A 238 14.23 1.90 -11.69
N LEU A 239 15.37 1.22 -11.72
CA LEU A 239 15.45 -0.18 -11.30
C LEU A 239 15.26 -0.34 -9.79
N GLN A 240 15.95 0.48 -9.00
CA GLN A 240 15.79 0.49 -7.54
C GLN A 240 14.34 0.79 -7.15
N LEU A 241 13.71 1.73 -7.85
CA LEU A 241 12.32 2.10 -7.63
C LEU A 241 11.35 0.97 -8.04
N GLU A 242 11.55 0.34 -9.20
CA GLU A 242 10.74 -0.80 -9.68
C GLU A 242 10.85 -1.99 -8.72
N GLU A 243 12.06 -2.31 -8.27
CA GLU A 243 12.30 -3.41 -7.34
C GLU A 243 11.64 -3.14 -5.98
N TRP A 244 11.77 -1.92 -5.46
CA TRP A 244 11.11 -1.49 -4.23
C TRP A 244 9.58 -1.61 -4.33
N PHE A 245 8.98 -1.13 -5.44
CA PHE A 245 7.54 -1.24 -5.65
C PHE A 245 7.07 -2.68 -5.82
N ARG A 246 7.82 -3.50 -6.56
CA ARG A 246 7.51 -4.91 -6.75
C ARG A 246 7.56 -5.65 -5.41
N TYR A 247 8.57 -5.41 -4.60
CA TYR A 247 8.70 -6.01 -3.28
C TYR A 247 7.50 -5.70 -2.39
N HIS A 248 7.12 -4.42 -2.28
CA HIS A 248 5.95 -4.02 -1.48
C HIS A 248 4.65 -4.59 -2.04
N THR A 249 4.47 -4.61 -3.36
CA THR A 249 3.28 -5.20 -4.00
C THR A 249 3.19 -6.70 -3.71
N THR A 250 4.29 -7.44 -3.85
CA THR A 250 4.34 -8.88 -3.54
C THR A 250 4.06 -9.13 -2.05
N LEU A 251 4.57 -8.30 -1.15
CA LEU A 251 4.29 -8.39 0.28
C LEU A 251 2.80 -8.21 0.59
N PHE A 252 2.16 -7.18 0.03
CA PHE A 252 0.72 -6.95 0.23
C PHE A 252 -0.13 -8.07 -0.35
N LEU A 253 0.20 -8.58 -1.54
CA LEU A 253 -0.49 -9.73 -2.13
C LEU A 253 -0.34 -10.99 -1.28
N ALA A 254 0.85 -11.23 -0.72
CA ALA A 254 1.08 -12.35 0.19
C ALA A 254 0.24 -12.22 1.47
N ILE A 255 0.22 -11.04 2.10
CA ILE A 255 -0.61 -10.77 3.29
C ILE A 255 -2.09 -10.97 2.98
N GLY A 256 -2.60 -10.39 1.87
CA GLY A 256 -3.99 -10.54 1.45
C GLY A 256 -4.36 -12.01 1.18
N SER A 257 -3.48 -12.77 0.50
CA SER A 257 -3.72 -14.21 0.31
C SER A 257 -3.85 -14.98 1.64
N GLY A 258 -3.11 -14.58 2.68
CA GLY A 258 -3.23 -15.12 4.02
C GLY A 258 -4.57 -14.77 4.69
N LEU A 259 -5.03 -13.53 4.53
CA LEU A 259 -6.33 -13.08 5.06
C LEU A 259 -7.49 -13.87 4.43
N VAL A 260 -7.49 -14.04 3.10
CA VAL A 260 -8.48 -14.88 2.39
C VAL A 260 -8.56 -16.30 2.98
N LEU A 261 -7.42 -16.92 3.29
CA LEU A 261 -7.40 -18.26 3.89
C LEU A 261 -8.00 -18.29 5.29
N VAL A 262 -7.75 -17.25 6.09
CA VAL A 262 -8.35 -17.09 7.43
C VAL A 262 -9.86 -16.88 7.29
N GLU A 263 -10.31 -16.00 6.41
CA GLU A 263 -11.73 -15.75 6.16
C GLU A 263 -12.48 -17.01 5.71
N LEU A 264 -11.90 -17.79 4.79
CA LEU A 264 -12.45 -19.08 4.36
C LEU A 264 -12.58 -20.07 5.53
N SER A 265 -11.59 -20.10 6.42
CA SER A 265 -11.60 -20.98 7.60
C SER A 265 -12.68 -20.58 8.60
N VAL A 266 -12.86 -19.27 8.82
CA VAL A 266 -13.93 -18.72 9.68
C VAL A 266 -15.30 -18.99 9.06
N LEU A 267 -15.46 -18.78 7.76
CA LEU A 267 -16.71 -19.01 7.03
C LEU A 267 -17.11 -20.49 7.06
N LEU A 268 -16.16 -21.41 6.83
CA LEU A 268 -16.41 -22.86 6.94
C LEU A 268 -16.87 -23.23 8.35
N SER A 269 -16.18 -22.71 9.38
CA SER A 269 -16.52 -22.97 10.78
C SER A 269 -17.93 -22.46 11.13
N ALA A 270 -18.27 -21.25 10.70
CA ALA A 270 -19.60 -20.66 10.91
C ALA A 270 -20.70 -21.48 10.21
N ILE A 271 -20.47 -21.95 8.98
CA ILE A 271 -21.40 -22.84 8.27
C ILE A 271 -21.58 -24.16 9.02
N LEU A 272 -20.50 -24.79 9.49
CA LEU A 272 -20.59 -26.04 10.26
C LEU A 272 -21.40 -25.87 11.54
N VAL A 273 -21.23 -24.75 12.25
CA VAL A 273 -22.05 -24.40 13.42
C VAL A 273 -23.52 -24.25 13.02
N CYS A 274 -23.82 -23.52 11.94
CA CYS A 274 -25.18 -23.39 11.42
C CYS A 274 -25.83 -24.73 11.07
N LEU A 275 -25.06 -25.68 10.52
CA LEU A 275 -25.55 -27.02 10.18
C LEU A 275 -25.80 -27.89 11.42
N GLN A 276 -25.08 -27.64 12.52
CA GLN A 276 -25.26 -28.35 13.78
C GLN A 276 -26.36 -27.77 14.67
N LEU A 277 -26.80 -26.53 14.43
CA LEU A 277 -27.95 -25.97 15.12
C LEU A 277 -29.19 -26.82 14.80
N PRO A 278 -29.86 -27.41 15.81
CA PRO A 278 -31.11 -28.11 15.60
C PRO A 278 -32.11 -27.15 14.94
N LYS A 279 -32.73 -27.56 13.83
CA LYS A 279 -33.92 -26.90 13.30
C LYS A 279 -35.07 -27.09 14.30
N ASP A 280 -35.08 -26.36 15.41
CA ASP A 280 -36.22 -26.38 16.31
C ASP A 280 -37.17 -25.24 15.96
N GLN A 281 -38.29 -25.65 15.37
CA GLN A 281 -39.57 -24.94 15.21
C GLN A 281 -39.61 -23.67 14.33
N THR A 282 -39.85 -23.89 13.05
CA THR A 282 -40.75 -23.01 12.28
C THR A 282 -41.91 -23.85 11.74
N TYR A 283 -42.84 -24.23 12.62
CA TYR A 283 -44.23 -24.59 12.27
C TYR A 283 -45.14 -24.53 13.50
N THR A 284 -45.17 -23.39 14.21
CA THR A 284 -46.34 -23.03 15.04
C THR A 284 -46.94 -21.74 14.50
N SER A 285 -47.39 -21.79 13.25
CA SER A 285 -48.35 -20.83 12.69
C SER A 285 -49.66 -21.51 12.29
N GLU A 286 -49.92 -22.74 12.75
CA GLU A 286 -51.14 -23.48 12.43
C GLU A 286 -51.64 -24.23 13.67
N SER A 287 -52.55 -23.58 14.41
CA SER A 287 -53.47 -24.10 15.44
C SER A 287 -53.62 -23.11 16.60
N ARG A 288 -54.38 -22.04 16.36
CA ARG A 288 -55.03 -21.32 17.45
C ARG A 288 -56.49 -21.11 17.10
N ASP A 289 -57.21 -22.22 16.91
CA ASP A 289 -58.66 -22.26 17.11
C ASP A 289 -58.91 -22.39 18.62
N PRO A 290 -59.53 -21.40 19.28
CA PRO A 290 -59.96 -21.56 20.65
C PRO A 290 -61.32 -22.27 20.66
N VAL A 291 -61.32 -23.58 20.88
CA VAL A 291 -62.49 -24.26 21.43
C VAL A 291 -62.59 -23.85 22.90
N PHE A 292 -63.38 -22.82 23.18
CA PHE A 292 -63.82 -22.49 24.54
C PHE A 292 -65.12 -23.23 24.84
N LYS A 293 -65.06 -24.26 25.68
CA LYS A 293 -66.21 -24.82 26.41
C LYS A 293 -66.32 -24.07 27.74
N SER A 294 -67.46 -23.45 28.01
CA SER A 294 -67.99 -23.28 29.36
C SER A 294 -69.50 -23.43 29.31
N ALA A 295 -70.00 -24.31 30.17
CA ALA A 295 -71.38 -24.30 30.66
C ALA A 295 -71.64 -23.06 31.53
#